data_AF-A0A3D4C0A0-F1
#
_entry.id   AF-A0A3D4C0A0-F1
#
_cell.length_a   1.000
_cell.length_b   1.000
_cell.length_c   1.000
_cell.angle_alpha   90.00
_cell.angle_beta   90.00
_cell.angle_gamma   90.00
#
_symmetry.space_group_name_H-M   'P 1'
#
loop_
_entity.id
_entity.type
_entity.pdbx_description
1 polymer ?
#
loop_
_entity_poly.entity_id
_entity_poly.type
_entity_poly.pdbx_seq_one_letter_code
_entity_poly.pdbx_strand_id
1 'polypeptide(L)'
;MGGWKEIEYPLTEKAFCCEHCGNTTLMKEIANKTYIHTDANPEEMSVEQMKYTWMILVCCICNEVNIIEDSVWSDDEGEPTGEYDEDGDELWTRVIPTRKYLYKSSKDLSDLRIGGPQLQETYQDALKCFKLGLYTPTVIMCRKTVECLCVTHFRMLEPYKLSDKIERMLEKKYIDEMLYDWAITLNQFGNVAVHDFKTFNKNEAQNILDFTYALIEYSLNFRTKFKELKNNKKIKKTISQDSQESTDEVKVDTLSDSEVESLDKMLDDENELLNYYAAISLAKENAKIEKIVPILIEIYHNDKFKHLKNEIIKFLKEFGSAVVSELIKLLKDSSNPKNINRRIMAINTLGDLGSNAQEAIPFLIHALAEPDVKIQATHALIKLGSESVSSVITIYEEQLSSSDSSTS
;
A
#
# COMPACT_ATOMS: atom_id res chain seq x y z
N MET A 1 -32.37 30.21 -26.88
CA MET A 1 -30.93 29.91 -27.03
C MET A 1 -30.17 31.12 -26.53
N GLY A 2 -29.79 31.14 -25.25
CA GLY A 2 -28.95 32.21 -24.71
C GLY A 2 -27.52 31.95 -25.15
N GLY A 3 -27.02 32.75 -26.08
CA GLY A 3 -25.62 32.70 -26.51
C GLY A 3 -24.72 33.09 -25.33
N TRP A 4 -23.88 32.17 -24.88
CA TRP A 4 -22.80 32.48 -23.96
C TRP A 4 -21.87 33.47 -24.66
N LYS A 5 -21.77 34.70 -24.16
CA LYS A 5 -20.71 35.62 -24.56
C LYS A 5 -19.39 35.06 -24.04
N GLU A 6 -18.42 34.84 -24.91
CA GLU A 6 -17.04 34.60 -24.48
C GLU A 6 -16.57 35.79 -23.65
N ILE A 7 -16.22 35.54 -22.39
CA ILE A 7 -15.60 36.52 -21.52
C ILE A 7 -14.12 36.52 -21.88
N GLU A 8 -13.65 37.57 -22.55
CA GLU A 8 -12.21 37.78 -22.77
C GLU A 8 -11.57 38.30 -21.49
N TYR A 9 -10.58 37.56 -21.00
CA TYR A 9 -9.80 37.91 -19.82
C TYR A 9 -8.54 38.69 -20.24
N PRO A 10 -8.15 39.75 -19.52
CA PRO A 10 -6.95 40.51 -19.82
C PRO A 10 -5.69 39.66 -19.66
N LEU A 11 -4.63 39.98 -20.40
CA LEU A 11 -3.32 39.35 -20.21
C LEU A 11 -2.62 39.96 -19.00
N THR A 12 -1.81 39.16 -18.33
CA THR A 12 -0.92 39.62 -17.26
C THR A 12 0.12 40.62 -17.79
N GLU A 13 0.53 41.57 -16.96
CA GLU A 13 1.57 42.55 -17.33
C GLU A 13 2.97 41.93 -17.44
N LYS A 14 3.21 40.87 -16.67
CA LYS A 14 4.47 40.11 -16.66
C LYS A 14 4.26 38.68 -17.15
N ALA A 15 5.31 38.07 -17.69
CA ALA A 15 5.27 36.67 -18.08
C ALA A 15 5.36 35.76 -16.85
N PHE A 16 4.61 34.66 -16.89
CA PHE A 16 4.62 33.63 -15.88
C PHE A 16 5.05 32.30 -16.51
N CYS A 17 5.78 31.49 -15.75
CA CYS A 17 6.07 30.12 -16.15
C CYS A 17 4.82 29.26 -15.93
N CYS A 18 4.37 28.55 -16.95
CA CYS A 18 3.28 27.61 -16.77
C CYS A 18 3.78 26.29 -16.18
N GLU A 19 3.23 25.85 -15.05
CA GLU A 19 3.59 24.54 -14.48
C GLU A 19 3.09 23.35 -15.34
N HIS A 20 2.14 23.58 -16.26
CA HIS A 20 1.60 22.54 -17.14
C HIS A 20 2.46 22.29 -18.37
N CYS A 21 3.04 23.35 -18.96
CA CYS A 21 3.80 23.23 -20.21
C CYS A 21 5.23 23.75 -20.14
N GLY A 22 5.67 24.26 -18.99
CA GLY A 22 7.03 24.78 -18.77
C GLY A 22 7.36 26.10 -19.47
N ASN A 23 6.46 26.60 -20.32
CA ASN A 23 6.71 27.83 -21.07
C ASN A 23 6.46 29.07 -20.22
N THR A 24 7.37 30.02 -20.31
CA THR A 24 7.21 31.37 -19.78
C THR A 24 6.46 32.22 -20.81
N THR A 25 5.25 32.65 -20.49
CA THR A 25 4.38 33.41 -21.40
C THR A 25 3.47 34.37 -20.64
N LEU A 26 2.88 35.35 -21.34
CA LEU A 26 1.78 36.12 -20.79
C LEU A 26 0.57 35.20 -20.63
N MET A 27 -0.11 35.28 -19.49
CA MET A 27 -1.26 34.45 -19.20
C MET A 27 -2.52 35.29 -19.12
N LYS A 28 -3.69 34.70 -19.37
CA LYS A 28 -4.98 35.36 -19.15
C LYS A 28 -5.27 35.41 -17.65
N GLU A 29 -5.44 36.60 -17.09
CA GLU A 29 -5.74 36.82 -15.67
C GLU A 29 -7.23 36.66 -15.42
N ILE A 30 -7.61 35.59 -14.71
CA ILE A 30 -8.99 35.30 -14.35
C ILE A 30 -9.36 36.02 -13.05
N ALA A 31 -8.45 35.99 -12.07
CA ALA A 31 -8.63 36.62 -10.78
C ALA A 31 -7.27 36.93 -10.14
N ASN A 32 -7.22 38.02 -9.39
CA ASN A 32 -6.06 38.45 -8.63
C ASN A 32 -6.52 39.10 -7.32
N LYS A 33 -5.98 38.65 -6.19
CA LYS A 33 -6.34 39.17 -4.87
C LYS A 33 -5.13 39.28 -3.98
N THR A 34 -5.00 40.43 -3.33
CA THR A 34 -3.92 40.75 -2.42
C THR A 34 -4.41 40.80 -0.97
N TYR A 35 -3.60 40.31 -0.05
CA TYR A 35 -3.80 40.39 1.39
C TYR A 35 -2.50 40.79 2.07
N ILE A 36 -2.58 41.65 3.07
CA ILE A 36 -1.42 42.09 3.86
C ILE A 36 -1.63 41.56 5.27
N HIS A 37 -0.73 40.70 5.71
CA HIS A 37 -0.60 40.30 7.10
C HIS A 37 0.34 41.29 7.80
N THR A 38 -0.03 41.74 8.98
CA THR A 38 0.83 42.62 9.79
C THR A 38 1.11 41.89 11.09
N ASP A 39 2.40 41.62 11.33
CA ASP A 39 2.87 41.14 12.62
C ASP A 39 3.52 42.32 13.34
N ALA A 40 3.00 42.65 14.52
CA ALA A 40 3.47 43.77 15.31
C ALA A 40 4.15 43.19 16.54
N ASN A 41 5.49 43.26 16.57
CA ASN A 41 6.26 42.83 17.73
C ASN A 41 6.35 44.01 18.72
N PRO A 42 5.61 43.98 19.85
CA PRO A 42 5.57 45.13 20.77
C PRO A 42 6.90 45.35 21.50
N GLU A 43 7.77 44.33 21.56
CA GLU A 43 9.05 44.39 22.26
C GLU A 43 10.17 45.02 21.40
N GLU A 44 10.11 44.88 20.08
CA GLU A 44 11.13 45.37 19.15
C GLU A 44 10.76 46.70 18.48
N MET A 45 9.56 47.25 18.75
CA MET A 45 9.02 48.44 18.08
C MET A 45 9.06 48.33 16.54
N SER A 46 9.08 47.11 16.00
CA SER A 46 9.05 46.82 14.58
C SER A 46 7.64 46.39 14.16
N VAL A 47 7.27 46.75 12.93
CA VAL A 47 6.04 46.30 12.29
C VAL A 47 6.46 45.61 11.01
N GLU A 48 6.43 44.29 11.01
CA GLU A 48 6.71 43.49 9.82
C GLU A 48 5.39 43.27 9.08
N GLN A 49 5.36 43.57 7.77
CA GLN A 49 4.20 43.30 6.94
C GLN A 49 4.55 42.26 5.88
N MET A 50 3.75 41.21 5.79
CA MET A 50 3.87 40.21 4.74
C MET A 50 2.70 40.34 3.77
N LYS A 51 3.01 40.66 2.52
CA LYS A 51 2.03 40.82 1.45
C LYS A 51 1.92 39.53 0.65
N TYR A 52 0.73 38.95 0.62
CA TYR A 52 0.37 37.79 -0.19
C TYR A 52 -0.49 38.22 -1.38
N THR A 53 -0.19 37.69 -2.56
CA THR A 53 -0.95 37.93 -3.79
C THR A 53 -1.31 36.59 -4.42
N TRP A 54 -2.60 36.26 -4.47
CA TRP A 54 -3.09 35.06 -5.14
C TRP A 54 -3.63 35.39 -6.53
N MET A 55 -3.20 34.61 -7.53
CA MET A 55 -3.56 34.80 -8.93
C MET A 55 -4.10 33.49 -9.51
N ILE A 56 -5.18 33.59 -10.30
CA ILE A 56 -5.72 32.52 -11.13
C ILE A 56 -5.46 32.91 -12.59
N LEU A 57 -4.56 32.19 -13.25
CA LEU A 57 -4.05 32.52 -14.58
C LEU A 57 -4.26 31.37 -15.56
N VAL A 58 -4.74 31.64 -16.77
CA VAL A 58 -4.84 30.63 -17.84
C VAL A 58 -3.68 30.81 -18.81
N CYS A 59 -2.90 29.74 -19.01
CA CYS A 59 -1.77 29.76 -19.94
C CYS A 59 -2.26 29.88 -21.38
N CYS A 60 -1.74 30.86 -22.14
CA CYS A 60 -2.11 31.05 -23.55
C CYS A 60 -1.62 29.95 -24.50
N ILE A 61 -0.71 29.08 -24.03
CA ILE A 61 -0.13 28.01 -24.86
C ILE A 61 -0.87 26.69 -24.68
N CYS A 62 -1.13 26.29 -23.44
CA CYS A 62 -1.81 25.03 -23.15
C CYS A 62 -3.27 25.18 -22.70
N ASN A 63 -3.77 26.41 -22.54
CA ASN A 63 -5.11 26.73 -22.04
C ASN A 63 -5.44 26.14 -20.65
N GLU A 64 -4.42 25.79 -19.88
CA GLU A 64 -4.60 25.26 -18.51
C GLU A 64 -4.52 26.38 -17.45
N VAL A 65 -5.25 26.18 -16.35
CA VAL A 65 -5.33 27.11 -15.22
C VAL A 65 -4.14 26.91 -14.28
N ASN A 66 -3.49 27.98 -13.87
CA ASN A 66 -2.45 28.03 -12.85
C ASN A 66 -3.01 28.84 -11.68
N ILE A 67 -2.89 28.32 -10.46
CA ILE A 67 -3.16 29.09 -9.24
C ILE A 67 -1.83 29.38 -8.58
N ILE A 68 -1.52 30.65 -8.35
CA ILE A 68 -0.21 31.12 -7.90
C ILE A 68 -0.39 31.96 -6.64
N GLU A 69 0.54 31.84 -5.69
CA GLU A 69 0.71 32.68 -4.52
C GLU A 69 2.10 33.35 -4.62
N ASP A 70 2.14 34.68 -4.70
CA ASP A 70 3.36 35.48 -4.56
C ASP A 70 3.36 36.09 -3.15
N SER A 71 4.45 35.96 -2.40
CA SER A 71 4.63 36.59 -1.08
C SER A 71 5.87 37.49 -1.02
N VAL A 72 5.75 38.66 -0.38
CA VAL A 72 6.80 39.67 -0.22
C VAL A 72 6.79 40.21 1.20
N TRP A 73 7.96 40.35 1.83
CA TRP A 73 8.10 41.06 3.12
C TRP A 73 8.23 42.56 2.91
N SER A 74 7.77 43.36 3.88
CA SER A 74 7.89 44.83 3.86
C SER A 74 9.33 45.30 3.80
N ASP A 75 10.24 44.50 4.36
CA ASP A 75 11.64 44.84 4.57
C ASP A 75 12.52 44.28 3.44
N ASP A 76 11.93 43.52 2.51
CA ASP A 76 12.60 43.12 1.28
C ASP A 76 12.73 44.37 0.39
N GLU A 77 13.86 45.08 0.51
CA GLU A 77 14.23 46.11 -0.46
C GLU A 77 14.79 45.43 -1.72
N GLY A 78 14.61 46.06 -2.88
CA GLY A 78 15.31 45.63 -4.09
C GLY A 78 16.83 45.74 -3.90
N GLU A 79 17.60 45.21 -4.84
CA GLU A 79 19.01 45.60 -4.95
C GLU A 79 19.12 46.98 -5.60
N PRO A 80 20.05 47.85 -5.16
CA PRO A 80 20.32 49.13 -5.81
C PRO A 80 20.85 48.87 -7.23
N THR A 81 20.32 49.57 -8.23
CA THR A 81 20.74 49.39 -9.63
C THR A 81 22.06 50.08 -9.93
N GLY A 82 22.49 51.02 -9.07
CA GLY A 82 23.62 51.92 -9.32
C GLY A 82 23.33 53.01 -10.36
N GLU A 83 22.07 53.15 -10.78
CA GLU A 83 21.59 54.22 -11.65
C GLU A 83 20.84 55.26 -10.78
N TYR A 84 20.91 56.54 -11.15
CA TYR A 84 20.27 57.63 -10.42
C TYR A 84 19.27 58.33 -11.35
N ASP A 85 18.14 58.77 -10.80
CA ASP A 85 17.16 59.55 -11.56
C ASP A 85 17.61 61.02 -11.76
N GLU A 86 16.78 61.82 -12.43
CA GLU A 86 17.09 63.22 -12.73
C GLU A 86 17.16 64.10 -11.47
N ASP A 87 16.58 63.66 -10.36
CA ASP A 87 16.59 64.32 -9.06
C ASP A 87 17.77 63.84 -8.17
N GLY A 88 18.52 62.83 -8.64
CA GLY A 88 19.71 62.28 -7.97
C GLY A 88 19.41 61.18 -6.96
N ASP A 89 18.19 60.65 -6.96
CA ASP A 89 17.81 59.52 -6.11
C ASP A 89 18.24 58.20 -6.77
N GLU A 90 18.82 57.29 -5.99
CA GLU A 90 19.29 55.98 -6.47
C GLU A 90 18.08 55.11 -6.83
N LEU A 91 18.09 54.53 -8.03
CA LEU A 91 17.05 53.63 -8.51
C LEU A 91 17.25 52.24 -7.89
N TRP A 92 16.14 51.65 -7.43
CA TRP A 92 16.12 50.33 -6.81
C TRP A 92 15.43 49.31 -7.73
N THR A 93 15.94 48.07 -7.75
CA THR A 93 15.28 46.98 -8.48
C THR A 93 13.94 46.62 -7.84
N ARG A 94 13.05 46.01 -8.61
CA ARG A 94 11.77 45.53 -8.05
C ARG A 94 12.03 44.29 -7.19
N VAL A 95 11.46 44.30 -5.99
CA VAL A 95 11.43 43.15 -5.08
C VAL A 95 10.86 41.93 -5.78
N ILE A 96 11.64 40.84 -5.82
CA ILE A 96 11.23 39.59 -6.46
C ILE A 96 10.41 38.78 -5.45
N PRO A 97 9.10 38.57 -5.68
CA PRO A 97 8.28 37.82 -4.74
C PRO A 97 8.69 36.35 -4.68
N THR A 98 8.60 35.77 -3.49
CA THR A 98 8.65 34.32 -3.32
C THR A 98 7.38 33.73 -3.94
N ARG A 99 7.53 32.95 -5.01
CA ARG A 99 6.41 32.39 -5.77
C ARG A 99 6.15 30.93 -5.45
N LYS A 100 4.89 30.60 -5.20
CA LYS A 100 4.39 29.24 -5.00
C LYS A 100 3.23 28.94 -5.94
N TYR A 101 3.27 27.80 -6.63
CA TYR A 101 2.16 27.32 -7.44
C TYR A 101 1.25 26.44 -6.59
N LEU A 102 -0.01 26.86 -6.40
CA LEU A 102 -1.04 26.13 -5.67
C LEU A 102 -1.79 25.14 -6.56
N TYR A 103 -1.79 25.35 -7.89
CA TYR A 103 -2.40 24.44 -8.85
C TYR A 103 -1.75 24.48 -10.25
N LYS A 104 -1.57 23.34 -10.92
CA LYS A 104 -1.71 21.99 -10.35
C LYS A 104 -0.60 21.76 -9.34
N SER A 105 -0.89 21.11 -8.21
CA SER A 105 0.14 20.59 -7.29
C SER A 105 1.15 19.88 -8.18
N SER A 106 2.35 20.43 -8.25
CA SER A 106 3.40 19.83 -9.05
C SER A 106 3.47 18.38 -8.59
N LYS A 107 3.32 17.43 -9.52
CA LYS A 107 3.70 16.04 -9.30
C LYS A 107 5.21 16.00 -9.18
N ASP A 108 5.74 16.65 -8.16
CA ASP A 108 7.14 16.70 -7.82
C ASP A 108 7.36 15.64 -6.74
N LEU A 109 8.49 14.93 -6.85
CA LEU A 109 8.85 13.91 -5.86
C LEU A 109 9.38 14.55 -4.57
N SER A 110 9.36 15.88 -4.44
CA SER A 110 9.75 16.60 -3.22
C SER A 110 8.92 16.19 -2.00
N ASP A 111 7.66 15.80 -2.18
CA ASP A 111 6.81 15.23 -1.11
C ASP A 111 7.14 13.77 -0.76
N LEU A 112 7.94 13.08 -1.59
CA LEU A 112 8.36 11.69 -1.39
C LEU A 112 9.63 11.63 -0.54
N ARG A 113 9.47 11.76 0.78
CA ARG A 113 10.55 11.69 1.79
C ARG A 113 11.39 10.41 1.81
N ILE A 114 11.09 9.42 0.97
CA ILE A 114 11.59 8.03 1.05
C ILE A 114 12.52 7.67 -0.13
N GLY A 115 12.54 8.48 -1.20
CA GLY A 115 13.21 8.13 -2.47
C GLY A 115 14.73 8.31 -2.54
N GLY A 116 15.37 8.96 -1.57
CA GLY A 116 16.78 9.35 -1.65
C GLY A 116 17.04 10.44 -2.71
N PRO A 117 18.14 11.21 -2.58
CA PRO A 117 18.38 12.39 -3.41
C PRO A 117 18.56 12.06 -4.90
N GLN A 118 19.21 10.93 -5.20
CA GLN A 118 19.51 10.50 -6.57
C GLN A 118 18.24 10.18 -7.39
N LEU A 119 17.23 9.56 -6.77
CA LEU A 119 15.97 9.26 -7.46
C LEU A 119 15.21 10.54 -7.78
N GLN A 120 15.14 11.46 -6.80
CA GLN A 120 14.49 12.75 -6.98
C GLN A 120 15.13 13.55 -8.11
N GLU A 121 16.46 13.62 -8.15
CA GLU A 121 17.21 14.31 -9.18
C GLU A 121 16.91 13.74 -10.57
N THR A 122 16.93 12.40 -10.73
CA THR A 122 16.67 11.79 -12.05
C THR A 122 15.27 12.06 -12.58
N TYR A 123 14.25 12.09 -11.73
CA TYR A 123 12.89 12.41 -12.14
C TYR A 123 12.69 13.91 -12.36
N GLN A 124 13.32 14.76 -11.55
CA GLN A 124 13.32 16.21 -11.78
C GLN A 124 13.94 16.55 -13.13
N ASP A 125 14.97 15.84 -13.55
CA ASP A 125 15.54 16.01 -14.88
C ASP A 125 14.56 15.57 -15.98
N ALA A 126 13.77 14.50 -15.77
CA ALA A 126 12.69 14.13 -16.68
C ALA A 126 11.62 15.24 -16.81
N LEU A 127 11.25 15.86 -15.68
CA LEU A 127 10.33 17.00 -15.63
C LEU A 127 10.90 18.23 -16.35
N LYS A 128 12.18 18.56 -16.14
CA LYS A 128 12.85 19.66 -16.83
C LYS A 128 12.85 19.43 -18.35
N CYS A 129 13.20 18.23 -18.81
CA CYS A 129 13.12 17.88 -20.23
C CYS A 129 11.71 18.09 -20.79
N PHE A 130 10.68 17.70 -20.03
CA PHE A 130 9.30 17.84 -20.47
C PHE A 130 8.88 19.32 -20.57
N LYS A 131 9.23 20.12 -19.54
CA LYS A 131 8.99 21.56 -19.50
C LYS A 131 9.68 22.31 -20.64
N LEU A 132 10.84 21.82 -21.10
CA LEU A 132 11.56 22.37 -22.25
C LEU A 132 11.03 21.89 -23.61
N GLY A 133 9.96 21.08 -23.64
CA GLY A 133 9.41 20.51 -24.87
C GLY A 133 10.24 19.37 -25.48
N LEU A 134 11.20 18.82 -24.72
CA LEU A 134 12.07 17.73 -25.14
C LEU A 134 11.46 16.37 -24.78
N TYR A 135 10.45 15.96 -25.54
CA TYR A 135 9.62 14.80 -25.22
C TYR A 135 10.37 13.45 -25.30
N THR A 136 11.20 13.22 -26.32
CA THR A 136 11.99 11.97 -26.41
C THR A 136 12.99 11.85 -25.24
N PRO A 137 13.79 12.89 -24.89
CA PRO A 137 14.60 12.88 -23.68
C PRO A 137 13.81 12.65 -22.39
N THR A 138 12.59 13.18 -22.25
CA THR A 138 11.72 12.88 -21.10
C THR A 138 11.49 11.39 -20.93
N VAL A 139 11.18 10.67 -22.01
CA VAL A 139 10.93 9.22 -21.97
C VAL A 139 12.19 8.44 -21.57
N ILE A 140 13.36 8.84 -22.08
CA ILE A 140 14.65 8.24 -21.72
C ILE A 140 14.92 8.44 -20.22
N MET A 141 14.67 9.65 -19.72
CA MET A 141 14.85 9.97 -18.32
C MET A 141 13.87 9.21 -17.43
N CYS A 142 12.62 9.01 -17.85
CA CYS A 142 11.66 8.16 -17.12
C CYS A 142 12.18 6.72 -16.95
N ARG A 143 12.73 6.12 -18.01
CA ARG A 143 13.38 4.79 -17.91
C ARG A 143 14.55 4.80 -16.93
N LYS A 144 15.40 5.83 -17.00
CA LYS A 144 16.53 6.02 -16.06
C LYS A 144 16.05 6.17 -14.61
N THR A 145 14.92 6.82 -14.38
CA THR A 145 14.31 6.95 -13.06
C THR A 145 13.85 5.60 -12.52
N VAL A 146 13.20 4.76 -13.34
CA VAL A 146 12.81 3.40 -12.93
C VAL A 146 14.04 2.53 -12.62
N GLU A 147 15.09 2.63 -13.44
CA GLU A 147 16.38 1.98 -13.17
C GLU A 147 16.98 2.44 -11.83
N CYS A 148 16.96 3.75 -11.59
CA CYS A 148 17.43 4.36 -10.35
C CYS A 148 16.63 3.83 -9.14
N LEU A 149 15.31 3.70 -9.25
CA LEU A 149 14.45 3.14 -8.21
C LEU A 149 14.87 1.69 -7.87
N CYS A 150 15.06 0.84 -8.89
CA CYS A 150 15.50 -0.54 -8.71
C CYS A 150 16.86 -0.64 -7.98
N VAL A 151 17.83 0.17 -8.41
CA VAL A 151 19.20 0.10 -7.90
C VAL A 151 19.35 0.76 -6.53
N THR A 152 18.82 1.96 -6.36
CA THR A 152 19.04 2.76 -5.14
C THR A 152 18.10 2.37 -4.01
N HIS A 153 16.81 2.19 -4.31
CA HIS A 153 15.80 1.91 -3.28
C HIS A 153 15.68 0.41 -3.00
N PHE A 154 15.60 -0.42 -4.04
CA PHE A 154 15.45 -1.88 -3.89
C PHE A 154 16.79 -2.64 -3.82
N ARG A 155 17.93 -1.93 -3.93
CA ARG A 155 19.29 -2.51 -3.89
C ARG A 155 19.49 -3.66 -4.90
N MET A 156 18.86 -3.55 -6.08
CA MET A 156 18.94 -4.55 -7.14
C MET A 156 20.09 -4.24 -8.10
N LEU A 157 21.29 -4.74 -7.76
CA LEU A 157 22.48 -4.62 -8.60
C LEU A 157 22.49 -5.66 -9.74
N GLU A 158 21.87 -6.81 -9.50
CA GLU A 158 21.66 -7.89 -10.47
C GLU A 158 20.17 -8.30 -10.48
N PRO A 159 19.63 -8.72 -11.62
CA PRO A 159 20.23 -8.83 -12.96
C PRO A 159 20.55 -7.47 -13.62
N TYR A 160 21.45 -7.41 -14.61
CA TYR A 160 21.95 -6.14 -15.19
C TYR A 160 20.91 -5.39 -16.05
N LYS A 161 19.94 -6.09 -16.64
CA LYS A 161 18.91 -5.48 -17.50
C LYS A 161 17.74 -4.98 -16.66
N LEU A 162 17.17 -3.84 -17.07
CA LEU A 162 15.99 -3.27 -16.43
C LEU A 162 14.77 -4.20 -16.47
N SER A 163 14.56 -4.91 -17.59
CA SER A 163 13.46 -5.87 -17.74
C SER A 163 13.47 -6.91 -16.62
N ASP A 164 14.64 -7.46 -16.37
CA ASP A 164 14.85 -8.55 -15.43
C ASP A 164 14.77 -8.03 -13.98
N LYS A 165 15.15 -6.77 -13.74
CA LYS A 165 14.93 -6.09 -12.45
C LYS A 165 13.44 -5.85 -12.18
N ILE A 166 12.66 -5.48 -13.20
CA ILE A 166 11.21 -5.27 -13.08
C ILE A 166 10.49 -6.61 -12.81
N GLU A 167 10.90 -7.69 -13.47
CA GLU A 167 10.41 -9.05 -13.16
C GLU A 167 10.70 -9.42 -11.72
N ARG A 168 11.91 -9.14 -11.24
CA ARG A 168 12.26 -9.32 -9.82
C ARG A 168 11.45 -8.44 -8.87
N MET A 169 10.98 -7.26 -9.31
CA MET A 169 10.06 -6.43 -8.50
C MET A 169 8.69 -7.08 -8.36
N LEU A 170 8.21 -7.78 -9.39
CA LEU A 170 6.97 -8.55 -9.33
C LEU A 170 7.13 -9.81 -8.46
N GLU A 171 8.21 -10.58 -8.66
CA GLU A 171 8.53 -11.76 -7.84
C GLU A 171 8.61 -11.43 -6.35
N LYS A 172 9.28 -10.31 -6.01
CA LYS A 172 9.38 -9.81 -4.63
C LYS A 172 8.13 -9.08 -4.16
N LYS A 173 7.07 -9.00 -4.98
CA LYS A 173 5.79 -8.34 -4.70
C LYS A 173 5.97 -6.89 -4.22
N TYR A 174 6.94 -6.19 -4.79
CA TYR A 174 7.10 -4.74 -4.62
C TYR A 174 6.11 -3.96 -5.48
N ILE A 175 5.69 -4.56 -6.59
CA ILE A 175 4.64 -4.11 -7.49
C ILE A 175 3.69 -5.28 -7.74
N ASP A 176 2.44 -4.95 -8.08
CA ASP A 176 1.44 -5.92 -8.55
C ASP A 176 1.52 -6.13 -10.07
N GLU A 177 0.69 -7.02 -10.62
CA GLU A 177 0.67 -7.34 -12.05
C GLU A 177 0.36 -6.11 -12.92
N MET A 178 -0.54 -5.24 -12.47
CA MET A 178 -0.90 -4.01 -13.20
C MET A 178 0.30 -3.07 -13.30
N LEU A 179 1.01 -2.85 -12.19
CA LEU A 179 2.20 -2.00 -12.17
C LEU A 179 3.40 -2.64 -12.87
N TYR A 180 3.48 -3.97 -12.90
CA TYR A 180 4.46 -4.69 -13.70
C TYR A 180 4.25 -4.44 -15.20
N ASP A 181 3.02 -4.54 -15.69
CA ASP A 181 2.70 -4.25 -17.09
C ASP A 181 3.09 -2.81 -17.46
N TRP A 182 2.82 -1.85 -16.57
CA TRP A 182 3.23 -0.46 -16.76
C TRP A 182 4.74 -0.31 -16.79
N ALA A 183 5.47 -0.91 -15.84
CA ALA A 183 6.92 -0.82 -15.76
C ALA A 183 7.62 -1.45 -16.97
N ILE A 184 7.17 -2.61 -17.44
CA ILE A 184 7.67 -3.24 -18.67
C ILE A 184 7.41 -2.37 -19.88
N THR A 185 6.20 -1.81 -19.99
CA THR A 185 5.83 -0.92 -21.09
C THR A 185 6.69 0.35 -21.09
N LEU A 186 6.95 0.95 -19.92
CA LEU A 186 7.87 2.09 -19.77
C LEU A 186 9.29 1.75 -20.21
N ASN A 187 9.79 0.56 -19.86
CA ASN A 187 11.10 0.09 -20.31
C ASN A 187 11.15 -0.08 -21.84
N GLN A 188 10.10 -0.63 -22.46
CA GLN A 188 9.99 -0.74 -23.91
C GLN A 188 10.01 0.64 -24.58
N PHE A 189 9.21 1.60 -24.12
CA PHE A 189 9.21 2.95 -24.66
C PHE A 189 10.56 3.65 -24.51
N GLY A 190 11.25 3.45 -23.37
CA GLY A 190 12.60 3.97 -23.19
C GLY A 190 13.62 3.32 -24.15
N ASN A 191 13.53 2.02 -24.42
CA ASN A 191 14.39 1.36 -25.40
C ASN A 191 14.13 1.89 -26.82
N VAL A 192 12.87 2.05 -27.20
CA VAL A 192 12.45 2.62 -28.49
C VAL A 192 12.96 4.07 -28.64
N ALA A 193 12.89 4.87 -27.57
CA ALA A 193 13.39 6.25 -27.57
C ALA A 193 14.91 6.34 -27.78
N VAL A 194 15.68 5.36 -27.28
CA VAL A 194 17.15 5.33 -27.40
C VAL A 194 17.60 4.71 -28.73
N HIS A 195 16.97 3.63 -29.17
CA HIS A 195 17.49 2.80 -30.27
C HIS A 195 16.78 2.99 -31.60
N ASP A 196 15.47 3.31 -31.58
CA ASP A 196 14.65 3.34 -32.80
C ASP A 196 14.39 4.76 -33.33
N PHE A 197 15.01 5.79 -32.71
CA PHE A 197 14.87 7.21 -33.06
C PHE A 197 13.42 7.72 -33.18
N LYS A 198 12.46 7.03 -32.56
CA LYS A 198 11.06 7.44 -32.54
C LYS A 198 10.93 8.77 -31.80
N THR A 199 10.22 9.71 -32.41
CA THR A 199 9.83 10.95 -31.76
C THR A 199 8.52 10.76 -31.00
N PHE A 200 8.47 11.30 -29.78
CA PHE A 200 7.27 11.27 -28.95
C PHE A 200 6.59 12.63 -28.97
N ASN A 201 5.26 12.64 -28.99
CA ASN A 201 4.49 13.87 -28.85
C ASN A 201 4.29 14.25 -27.37
N LYS A 202 3.80 15.47 -27.13
CA LYS A 202 3.57 15.99 -25.78
C LYS A 202 2.70 15.07 -24.92
N ASN A 203 1.61 14.55 -25.48
CA ASN A 203 0.65 13.75 -24.73
C ASN A 203 1.22 12.38 -24.38
N GLU A 204 1.95 11.75 -25.31
CA GLU A 204 2.65 10.48 -25.05
C GLU A 204 3.70 10.63 -23.94
N ALA A 205 4.54 11.67 -24.02
CA ALA A 205 5.55 11.94 -22.99
C ALA A 205 4.91 12.29 -21.64
N GLN A 206 3.81 13.03 -21.62
CA GLN A 206 3.05 13.34 -20.40
C GLN A 206 2.50 12.07 -19.76
N ASN A 207 1.90 11.18 -20.54
CA ASN A 207 1.37 9.90 -20.03
C ASN A 207 2.50 9.04 -19.45
N ILE A 208 3.63 8.91 -20.15
CA ILE A 208 4.80 8.15 -19.68
C ILE A 208 5.33 8.73 -18.37
N LEU A 209 5.44 10.06 -18.28
CA LEU A 209 5.86 10.76 -17.08
C LEU A 209 4.89 10.52 -15.91
N ASP A 210 3.59 10.59 -16.18
CA ASP A 210 2.53 10.35 -15.19
C ASP A 210 2.51 8.90 -14.68
N PHE A 211 2.69 7.92 -15.56
CA PHE A 211 2.81 6.51 -15.17
C PHE A 211 4.09 6.25 -14.37
N THR A 212 5.19 6.92 -14.73
CA THR A 212 6.45 6.85 -13.98
C THR A 212 6.28 7.41 -12.57
N TYR A 213 5.61 8.55 -12.42
CA TYR A 213 5.26 9.12 -11.12
C TYR A 213 4.40 8.15 -10.29
N ALA A 214 3.34 7.61 -10.89
CA ALA A 214 2.44 6.68 -10.20
C ALA A 214 3.17 5.42 -9.71
N LEU A 215 4.08 4.87 -10.53
CA LEU A 215 4.90 3.71 -10.15
C LEU A 215 5.79 4.03 -8.95
N ILE A 216 6.44 5.21 -8.93
CA ILE A 216 7.30 5.64 -7.83
C ILE A 216 6.47 5.94 -6.57
N GLU A 217 5.37 6.67 -6.72
CA GLU A 217 4.50 7.02 -5.60
C GLU A 217 3.88 5.78 -4.96
N TYR A 218 3.44 4.81 -5.76
CA TYR A 218 2.91 3.55 -5.24
C TYR A 218 3.97 2.77 -4.47
N SER A 219 5.14 2.58 -5.09
CA SER A 219 6.24 1.78 -4.54
C SER A 219 6.82 2.36 -3.24
N LEU A 220 6.86 3.68 -3.10
CA LEU A 220 7.46 4.36 -1.95
C LEU A 220 6.44 4.83 -0.91
N ASN A 221 5.35 5.49 -1.35
CA ASN A 221 4.48 6.28 -0.48
C ASN A 221 3.21 5.54 -0.11
N PHE A 222 2.45 5.07 -1.09
CA PHE A 222 1.17 4.42 -0.81
C PHE A 222 1.37 3.16 0.01
N ARG A 223 2.45 2.40 -0.24
CA ARG A 223 2.79 1.26 0.62
C ARG A 223 3.01 1.67 2.08
N THR A 224 3.67 2.79 2.33
CA THR A 224 3.97 3.30 3.68
C THR A 224 2.73 3.92 4.34
N LYS A 225 2.05 4.84 3.65
CA LYS A 225 0.79 5.47 4.08
C LYS A 225 -0.30 4.43 4.34
N PHE A 226 -0.41 3.39 3.52
CA PHE A 226 -1.38 2.32 3.72
C PHE A 226 -1.03 1.46 4.94
N LYS A 227 0.26 1.17 5.17
CA LYS A 227 0.72 0.53 6.42
C LYS A 227 0.38 1.37 7.65
N GLU A 228 0.61 2.68 7.60
CA GLU A 228 0.27 3.62 8.68
C GLU A 228 -1.24 3.72 8.90
N LEU A 229 -2.03 3.81 7.83
CA LEU A 229 -3.49 3.80 7.86
C LEU A 229 -4.02 2.50 8.50
N LYS A 230 -3.50 1.35 8.06
CA LYS A 230 -3.86 0.03 8.61
C LYS A 230 -3.51 -0.07 10.10
N ASN A 231 -2.48 0.65 10.56
CA ASN A 231 -2.07 0.67 11.96
C ASN A 231 -2.77 1.75 12.81
N ASN A 232 -3.60 2.60 12.21
CA ASN A 232 -4.34 3.64 12.91
C ASN A 232 -5.43 3.03 13.82
N LYS A 233 -5.21 3.13 15.13
CA LYS A 233 -6.07 2.56 16.18
C LYS A 233 -7.51 3.11 16.15
N LYS A 234 -7.73 4.36 15.69
CA LYS A 234 -9.07 4.95 15.58
C LYS A 234 -9.89 4.31 14.45
N ILE A 235 -9.23 3.99 13.34
CA ILE A 235 -9.87 3.38 12.16
C ILE A 235 -10.14 1.88 12.38
N LYS A 236 -9.23 1.17 13.05
CA LYS A 236 -9.44 -0.25 13.44
C LYS A 236 -10.71 -0.48 14.28
N LYS A 237 -11.14 0.52 15.05
CA LYS A 237 -12.33 0.46 15.90
C LYS A 237 -13.65 0.70 15.13
N THR A 238 -13.58 1.38 13.98
CA THR A 238 -14.72 1.68 13.11
C THR A 238 -14.90 0.60 12.03
N ILE A 239 -13.81 0.05 11.48
CA ILE A 239 -13.85 -1.03 10.48
C ILE A 239 -14.32 -2.37 11.09
N SER A 240 -14.23 -2.55 12.41
CA SER A 240 -14.72 -3.76 13.09
C SER A 240 -16.24 -3.86 13.21
N GLN A 241 -17.01 -2.90 12.66
CA GLN A 241 -18.48 -2.96 12.63
C GLN A 241 -19.07 -3.27 11.26
N ASP A 242 -18.35 -3.08 10.14
CA ASP A 242 -18.89 -3.35 8.80
C ASP A 242 -17.83 -3.98 7.89
N SER A 243 -18.26 -4.98 7.13
CA SER A 243 -17.56 -5.73 6.07
C SER A 243 -16.52 -6.81 6.47
N GLN A 244 -17.00 -8.06 6.36
CA GLN A 244 -16.24 -9.23 5.93
C GLN A 244 -15.77 -9.01 4.48
N GLU A 245 -14.47 -9.14 4.21
CA GLU A 245 -13.90 -9.89 3.07
C GLU A 245 -12.37 -9.72 2.96
N SER A 246 -11.74 -10.85 2.60
CA SER A 246 -10.43 -11.15 1.98
C SER A 246 -9.55 -9.98 1.48
N THR A 247 -8.23 -9.96 1.53
CA THR A 247 -7.25 -11.02 1.19
C THR A 247 -5.85 -10.74 1.77
N ASP A 248 -5.14 -11.83 2.02
CA ASP A 248 -3.73 -12.13 1.74
C ASP A 248 -2.61 -11.17 2.18
N GLU A 249 -1.94 -11.65 3.21
CA GLU A 249 -0.65 -11.22 3.71
C GLU A 249 0.46 -11.53 2.69
N VAL A 250 1.34 -10.56 2.44
CA VAL A 250 2.66 -10.81 1.84
C VAL A 250 3.71 -10.46 2.89
N LYS A 251 4.31 -11.50 3.48
CA LYS A 251 5.61 -11.41 4.17
C LYS A 251 6.72 -11.50 3.12
N VAL A 252 7.75 -10.70 3.34
CA VAL A 252 9.06 -10.78 2.68
C VAL A 252 10.02 -11.30 3.75
N ASP A 253 10.95 -12.16 3.32
CA ASP A 253 11.99 -12.91 4.05
C ASP A 253 11.63 -14.38 4.30
N THR A 254 11.78 -15.21 3.25
CA THR A 254 11.76 -16.68 3.40
C THR A 254 13.02 -17.15 4.15
N LEU A 255 12.84 -17.95 5.18
CA LEU A 255 13.92 -18.54 5.98
C LEU A 255 14.82 -19.43 5.10
N SER A 256 16.15 -19.36 5.30
CA SER A 256 17.11 -20.29 4.69
C SER A 256 16.97 -21.70 5.28
N ASP A 257 17.37 -22.73 4.53
CA ASP A 257 17.32 -24.13 4.99
C ASP A 257 18.06 -24.34 6.34
N SER A 258 19.15 -23.59 6.56
CA SER A 258 19.91 -23.61 7.83
C SER A 258 19.16 -22.96 9.00
N GLU A 259 18.33 -21.95 8.72
CA GLU A 259 17.50 -21.29 9.73
C GLU A 259 16.30 -22.16 10.07
N VAL A 260 15.68 -22.80 9.08
CA VAL A 260 14.61 -23.80 9.29
C VAL A 260 15.11 -24.95 10.16
N GLU A 261 16.32 -25.46 9.92
CA GLU A 261 16.90 -26.54 10.72
C GLU A 261 17.28 -26.08 12.15
N SER A 262 17.71 -24.84 12.31
CA SER A 262 17.98 -24.26 13.63
C SER A 262 16.69 -24.07 14.43
N LEU A 263 15.62 -23.60 13.78
CA LEU A 263 14.31 -23.46 14.39
C LEU A 263 13.69 -24.83 14.71
N ASP A 264 13.88 -25.85 13.87
CA ASP A 264 13.42 -27.22 14.16
C ASP A 264 14.02 -27.76 15.47
N LYS A 265 15.30 -27.48 15.74
CA LYS A 265 15.95 -27.83 17.02
C LYS A 265 15.41 -27.03 18.20
N MET A 266 15.04 -25.77 17.98
CA MET A 266 14.47 -24.91 19.02
C MET A 266 13.05 -25.32 19.42
N LEU A 267 12.33 -26.11 18.59
CA LEU A 267 11.05 -26.71 18.96
C LEU A 267 11.15 -27.70 20.12
N ASP A 268 12.34 -28.24 20.38
CA ASP A 268 12.57 -29.20 21.47
C ASP A 268 13.28 -28.57 22.68
N ASP A 269 13.43 -27.23 22.70
CA ASP A 269 14.10 -26.51 23.79
C ASP A 269 13.21 -26.44 25.05
N GLU A 270 13.83 -26.56 26.23
CA GLU A 270 13.13 -26.47 27.53
C GLU A 270 12.53 -25.08 27.78
N ASN A 271 13.02 -24.04 27.10
CA ASN A 271 12.49 -22.69 27.20
C ASN A 271 11.20 -22.53 26.37
N GLU A 272 10.07 -22.45 27.08
CA GLU A 272 8.73 -22.19 26.50
C GLU A 272 8.73 -21.06 25.46
N LEU A 273 9.42 -19.94 25.70
CA LEU A 273 9.41 -18.80 24.77
C LEU A 273 10.17 -19.09 23.48
N LEU A 274 11.26 -19.86 23.58
CA LEU A 274 12.11 -20.19 22.44
C LEU A 274 11.42 -21.22 21.53
N ASN A 275 10.80 -22.21 22.15
CA ASN A 275 9.93 -23.19 21.53
C ASN A 275 8.80 -22.52 20.73
N TYR A 276 8.10 -21.57 21.36
CA TYR A 276 6.97 -20.88 20.70
C TYR A 276 7.42 -19.94 19.59
N TYR A 277 8.54 -19.24 19.78
CA TYR A 277 9.12 -18.42 18.72
C TYR A 277 9.46 -19.26 17.48
N ALA A 278 10.03 -20.45 17.69
CA ALA A 278 10.33 -21.38 16.61
C ALA A 278 9.06 -21.88 15.91
N ALA A 279 8.03 -22.28 16.68
CA ALA A 279 6.77 -22.76 16.13
C ALA A 279 6.05 -21.70 15.28
N ILE A 280 5.97 -20.45 15.76
CA ILE A 280 5.33 -19.36 15.02
C ILE A 280 6.16 -18.96 13.79
N SER A 281 7.48 -18.99 13.87
CA SER A 281 8.35 -18.65 12.75
C SER A 281 8.24 -19.69 11.63
N LEU A 282 8.25 -20.98 11.98
CA LEU A 282 8.05 -22.08 11.03
C LEU A 282 6.63 -22.11 10.46
N ALA A 283 5.61 -21.74 11.26
CA ALA A 283 4.23 -21.62 10.81
C ALA A 283 4.06 -20.58 9.69
N LYS A 284 4.75 -19.44 9.81
CA LYS A 284 4.70 -18.35 8.83
C LYS A 284 5.31 -18.74 7.49
N GLU A 285 6.27 -19.65 7.49
CA GLU A 285 6.94 -20.20 6.31
C GLU A 285 6.35 -21.53 5.83
N ASN A 286 5.27 -22.01 6.46
CA ASN A 286 4.62 -23.27 6.13
C ASN A 286 5.58 -24.48 6.16
N ALA A 287 6.56 -24.47 7.07
CA ALA A 287 7.60 -25.48 7.19
C ALA A 287 7.39 -26.38 8.42
N LYS A 288 7.74 -27.67 8.31
CA LYS A 288 7.67 -28.67 9.40
C LYS A 288 6.28 -28.74 10.09
N ILE A 289 5.20 -28.56 9.32
CA ILE A 289 3.80 -28.43 9.77
C ILE A 289 3.42 -29.50 10.82
N GLU A 290 3.75 -30.76 10.56
CA GLU A 290 3.39 -31.88 11.43
C GLU A 290 3.93 -31.73 12.87
N LYS A 291 5.12 -31.15 13.04
CA LYS A 291 5.72 -30.92 14.36
C LYS A 291 5.14 -29.69 15.07
N ILE A 292 4.82 -28.63 14.31
CA ILE A 292 4.35 -27.37 14.90
C ILE A 292 2.88 -27.40 15.29
N VAL A 293 2.06 -28.24 14.67
CA VAL A 293 0.60 -28.28 14.92
C VAL A 293 0.26 -28.61 16.38
N PRO A 294 0.83 -29.66 17.00
CA PRO A 294 0.62 -29.94 18.43
C PRO A 294 1.05 -28.75 19.32
N ILE A 295 2.16 -28.11 19.00
CA ILE A 295 2.70 -26.97 19.76
C ILE A 295 1.76 -25.76 19.66
N LEU A 296 1.26 -25.44 18.46
CA LEU A 296 0.31 -24.35 18.26
C LEU A 296 -1.00 -24.58 19.02
N ILE A 297 -1.50 -25.82 19.07
CA ILE A 297 -2.65 -26.21 19.88
C ILE A 297 -2.37 -25.94 21.37
N GLU A 298 -1.19 -26.30 21.88
CA GLU A 298 -0.82 -26.03 23.27
C GLU A 298 -0.76 -24.52 23.56
N ILE A 299 -0.14 -23.73 22.68
CA ILE A 299 -0.09 -22.27 22.81
C ILE A 299 -1.50 -21.67 22.83
N TYR A 300 -2.42 -22.19 22.00
CA TYR A 300 -3.79 -21.71 21.96
C TYR A 300 -4.47 -21.82 23.32
N HIS A 301 -4.19 -22.89 24.08
CA HIS A 301 -4.78 -23.10 25.41
C HIS A 301 -4.00 -22.46 26.55
N ASN A 302 -2.80 -21.95 26.29
CA ASN A 302 -1.99 -21.31 27.31
C ASN A 302 -2.45 -19.87 27.56
N ASP A 303 -2.81 -19.59 28.81
CA ASP A 303 -3.33 -18.30 29.23
C ASP A 303 -2.34 -17.14 29.05
N LYS A 304 -1.03 -17.41 29.01
CA LYS A 304 0.00 -16.42 28.73
C LYS A 304 -0.07 -15.88 27.29
N PHE A 305 -0.63 -16.66 26.34
CA PHE A 305 -0.63 -16.37 24.90
C PHE A 305 -2.02 -16.12 24.33
N LYS A 306 -2.99 -15.66 25.16
CA LYS A 306 -4.36 -15.36 24.73
C LYS A 306 -4.44 -14.45 23.50
N HIS A 307 -3.48 -13.54 23.33
CA HIS A 307 -3.42 -12.62 22.20
C HIS A 307 -3.10 -13.30 20.86
N LEU A 308 -2.47 -14.48 20.87
CA LEU A 308 -2.10 -15.25 19.68
C LEU A 308 -3.19 -16.23 19.22
N LYS A 309 -4.29 -16.39 19.97
CA LYS A 309 -5.35 -17.36 19.65
C LYS A 309 -5.89 -17.23 18.22
N ASN A 310 -6.14 -16.01 17.78
CA ASN A 310 -6.66 -15.77 16.43
C ASN A 310 -5.61 -16.05 15.34
N GLU A 311 -4.34 -15.74 15.62
CA GLU A 311 -3.22 -16.01 14.71
C GLU A 311 -3.00 -17.53 14.58
N ILE A 312 -3.10 -18.27 15.67
CA ILE A 312 -3.01 -19.74 15.66
C ILE A 312 -4.14 -20.37 14.85
N ILE A 313 -5.39 -19.93 15.08
CA ILE A 313 -6.53 -20.43 14.29
C ILE A 313 -6.36 -20.11 12.80
N LYS A 314 -5.76 -18.96 12.46
CA LYS A 314 -5.43 -18.62 11.08
C LYS A 314 -4.41 -19.60 10.48
N PHE A 315 -3.30 -19.88 11.18
CA PHE A 315 -2.31 -20.86 10.72
C PHE A 315 -2.91 -22.26 10.54
N LEU A 316 -3.71 -22.72 11.52
CA LEU A 316 -4.35 -24.03 11.42
C LEU A 316 -5.28 -24.15 10.20
N LYS A 317 -5.94 -23.05 9.81
CA LYS A 317 -6.74 -23.01 8.57
C LYS A 317 -5.87 -23.04 7.32
N GLU A 318 -4.79 -22.27 7.30
CA GLU A 318 -3.85 -22.19 6.17
C GLU A 318 -3.15 -23.52 5.89
N PHE A 319 -2.86 -24.30 6.92
CA PHE A 319 -2.27 -25.65 6.80
C PHE A 319 -3.23 -26.69 6.19
N GLY A 320 -4.53 -26.40 6.11
CA GLY A 320 -5.50 -27.23 5.38
C GLY A 320 -5.62 -28.66 5.94
N SER A 321 -5.54 -29.66 5.07
CA SER A 321 -5.72 -31.07 5.45
C SER A 321 -4.64 -31.61 6.39
N ALA A 322 -3.46 -30.97 6.43
CA ALA A 322 -2.33 -31.41 7.27
C ALA A 322 -2.66 -31.40 8.77
N VAL A 323 -3.62 -30.59 9.22
CA VAL A 323 -4.00 -30.49 10.65
C VAL A 323 -5.13 -31.45 11.04
N VAL A 324 -5.84 -32.03 10.07
CA VAL A 324 -7.09 -32.76 10.30
C VAL A 324 -6.88 -33.96 11.21
N SER A 325 -5.81 -34.73 10.98
CA SER A 325 -5.51 -35.92 11.77
C SER A 325 -5.31 -35.60 13.26
N GLU A 326 -4.62 -34.50 13.58
CA GLU A 326 -4.34 -34.07 14.94
C GLU A 326 -5.59 -33.47 15.61
N LEU A 327 -6.39 -32.69 14.86
CA LEU A 327 -7.68 -32.18 15.36
C LEU A 327 -8.68 -33.31 15.66
N ILE A 328 -8.69 -34.38 14.86
CA ILE A 328 -9.51 -35.58 15.12
C ILE A 328 -9.05 -36.28 16.41
N LYS A 329 -7.73 -36.36 16.68
CA LYS A 329 -7.24 -36.93 17.95
C LYS A 329 -7.74 -36.13 19.15
N LEU A 330 -7.70 -34.79 19.08
CA LEU A 330 -8.22 -33.93 20.15
C LEU A 330 -9.73 -34.06 20.33
N LEU A 331 -10.49 -34.21 19.24
CA LEU A 331 -11.93 -34.42 19.30
C LEU A 331 -12.29 -35.71 20.07
N LYS A 332 -11.52 -36.78 19.85
CA LYS A 332 -11.66 -38.09 20.51
C LYS A 332 -11.27 -38.10 21.99
N ASP A 333 -10.56 -37.09 22.47
CA ASP A 333 -10.15 -36.99 23.87
C ASP A 333 -11.32 -36.50 24.77
N SER A 334 -12.44 -37.24 24.76
CA SER A 334 -13.65 -36.95 25.52
C SER A 334 -13.57 -37.36 27.00
N SER A 335 -12.52 -38.10 27.38
CA SER A 335 -12.34 -38.70 28.71
C SER A 335 -12.08 -37.69 29.83
N ASN A 336 -11.63 -36.46 29.50
CA ASN A 336 -11.28 -35.45 30.49
C ASN A 336 -12.13 -34.17 30.35
N PRO A 337 -13.02 -33.86 31.31
CA PRO A 337 -13.85 -32.65 31.28
C PRO A 337 -13.05 -31.34 31.18
N LYS A 338 -11.78 -31.33 31.63
CA LYS A 338 -10.90 -30.15 31.52
C LYS A 338 -10.46 -29.86 30.09
N ASN A 339 -10.56 -30.83 29.19
CA ASN A 339 -10.20 -30.70 27.78
C ASN A 339 -11.35 -30.22 26.90
N ILE A 340 -12.51 -29.89 27.49
CA ILE A 340 -13.69 -29.41 26.74
C ILE A 340 -13.37 -28.23 25.82
N ASN A 341 -12.54 -27.29 26.28
CA ASN A 341 -12.11 -26.15 25.48
C ASN A 341 -11.26 -26.56 24.28
N ARG A 342 -10.43 -27.62 24.42
CA ARG A 342 -9.61 -28.17 23.33
C ARG A 342 -10.48 -28.83 22.27
N ARG A 343 -11.50 -29.57 22.71
CA ARG A 343 -12.47 -30.24 21.83
C ARG A 343 -13.31 -29.23 21.07
N ILE A 344 -13.83 -28.20 21.75
CA ILE A 344 -14.58 -27.12 21.10
C ILE A 344 -13.73 -26.41 20.04
N MET A 345 -12.47 -26.10 20.35
CA MET A 345 -11.56 -25.50 19.39
C MET A 345 -11.32 -26.42 18.18
N ALA A 346 -11.09 -27.72 18.42
CA ALA A 346 -10.90 -28.69 17.34
C ALA A 346 -12.14 -28.79 16.44
N ILE A 347 -13.34 -28.90 17.01
CA ILE A 347 -14.60 -28.98 16.26
C ILE A 347 -14.82 -27.74 15.39
N ASN A 348 -14.65 -26.55 15.97
CA ASN A 348 -14.83 -25.31 15.23
C ASN A 348 -13.80 -25.17 14.10
N THR A 349 -12.54 -25.52 14.36
CA THR A 349 -11.47 -25.48 13.36
C THR A 349 -11.72 -26.47 12.23
N LEU A 350 -12.16 -27.70 12.53
CA LEU A 350 -12.56 -28.69 11.53
C LEU A 350 -13.71 -28.19 10.65
N GLY A 351 -14.72 -27.54 11.24
CA GLY A 351 -15.79 -26.91 10.47
C GLY A 351 -15.29 -25.78 9.57
N ASP A 352 -14.36 -24.95 10.07
CA ASP A 352 -13.81 -23.83 9.32
C ASP A 352 -12.85 -24.24 8.18
N LEU A 353 -12.29 -25.45 8.23
CA LEU A 353 -11.51 -26.04 7.13
C LEU A 353 -12.38 -26.44 5.93
N GLY A 354 -13.70 -26.52 6.10
CA GLY A 354 -14.63 -26.88 5.02
C GLY A 354 -14.28 -28.24 4.41
N SER A 355 -14.38 -28.37 3.09
CA SER A 355 -14.15 -29.63 2.36
C SER A 355 -12.80 -30.30 2.64
N ASN A 356 -11.79 -29.58 3.14
CA ASN A 356 -10.51 -30.17 3.49
C ASN A 356 -10.57 -31.08 4.73
N ALA A 357 -11.66 -31.06 5.50
CA ALA A 357 -11.84 -31.83 6.74
C ALA A 357 -12.95 -32.89 6.64
N GLN A 358 -13.27 -33.38 5.44
CA GLN A 358 -14.28 -34.42 5.22
C GLN A 358 -14.05 -35.70 6.05
N GLU A 359 -12.79 -36.08 6.27
CA GLU A 359 -12.42 -37.23 7.12
C GLU A 359 -12.91 -37.09 8.57
N ALA A 360 -13.22 -35.86 9.02
CA ALA A 360 -13.74 -35.60 10.35
C ALA A 360 -15.25 -35.85 10.49
N ILE A 361 -16.00 -36.01 9.39
CA ILE A 361 -17.47 -36.15 9.39
C ILE A 361 -17.94 -37.25 10.36
N PRO A 362 -17.43 -38.50 10.33
CA PRO A 362 -17.89 -39.55 11.24
C PRO A 362 -17.68 -39.19 12.72
N PHE A 363 -16.58 -38.50 13.04
CA PHE A 363 -16.25 -38.10 14.41
C PHE A 363 -17.11 -36.93 14.89
N LEU A 364 -17.42 -35.98 14.01
CA LEU A 364 -18.35 -34.88 14.29
C LEU A 364 -19.77 -35.38 14.49
N ILE A 365 -20.20 -36.41 13.75
CA ILE A 365 -21.51 -37.04 13.94
C ILE A 365 -21.57 -37.71 15.32
N HIS A 366 -20.52 -38.40 15.74
CA HIS A 366 -20.45 -38.94 17.11
C HIS A 366 -20.56 -37.84 18.16
N ALA A 367 -19.91 -36.69 17.95
CA ALA A 367 -19.97 -35.54 18.85
C ALA A 367 -21.37 -34.91 18.96
N LEU A 368 -22.31 -35.17 18.05
CA LEU A 368 -23.71 -34.72 18.17
C LEU A 368 -24.45 -35.40 19.33
N ALA A 369 -23.99 -36.57 19.77
CA ALA A 369 -24.54 -37.27 20.92
C ALA A 369 -24.10 -36.66 22.26
N GLU A 370 -23.09 -35.79 22.26
CA GLU A 370 -22.49 -35.24 23.47
C GLU A 370 -23.05 -33.85 23.79
N PRO A 371 -23.69 -33.63 24.96
CA PRO A 371 -24.40 -32.39 25.26
C PRO A 371 -23.48 -31.16 25.26
N ASP A 372 -22.21 -31.31 25.68
CA ASP A 372 -21.28 -30.19 25.83
C ASP A 372 -20.74 -29.64 24.50
N VAL A 373 -20.77 -30.44 23.43
CA VAL A 373 -20.18 -30.09 22.11
C VAL A 373 -21.15 -30.21 20.95
N LYS A 374 -22.38 -30.69 21.18
CA LYS A 374 -23.39 -30.92 20.15
C LYS A 374 -23.67 -29.70 19.27
N ILE A 375 -23.74 -28.50 19.84
CA ILE A 375 -24.04 -27.27 19.09
C ILE A 375 -22.91 -26.97 18.10
N GLN A 376 -21.67 -27.06 18.56
CA GLN A 376 -20.47 -26.81 17.78
C GLN A 376 -20.33 -27.87 16.69
N ALA A 377 -20.58 -29.14 17.02
CA ALA A 377 -20.55 -30.23 16.05
C ALA A 377 -21.60 -30.04 14.95
N THR A 378 -22.80 -29.57 15.31
CA THR A 378 -23.86 -29.22 14.36
C THR A 378 -23.39 -28.12 13.40
N HIS A 379 -22.82 -27.03 13.93
CA HIS A 379 -22.30 -25.94 13.10
C HIS A 379 -21.13 -26.37 12.20
N ALA A 380 -20.23 -27.21 12.70
CA ALA A 380 -19.12 -27.72 11.93
C ALA A 380 -19.59 -28.59 10.75
N LEU A 381 -20.56 -29.47 10.98
CA LEU A 381 -21.18 -30.27 9.92
C LEU A 381 -21.87 -29.40 8.87
N ILE A 382 -22.60 -28.34 9.28
CA ILE A 382 -23.21 -27.40 8.32
C ILE A 382 -22.14 -26.75 7.42
N LYS A 383 -21.01 -26.32 8.00
CA LYS A 383 -19.91 -25.70 7.25
C LYS A 383 -19.19 -26.65 6.30
N LEU A 384 -19.16 -27.95 6.62
CA LEU A 384 -18.61 -29.00 5.74
C LEU A 384 -19.46 -29.24 4.47
N GLY A 385 -20.70 -28.74 4.43
CA GLY A 385 -21.50 -28.71 3.21
C GLY A 385 -22.12 -30.06 2.80
N SER A 386 -22.35 -30.25 1.50
CA SER A 386 -23.20 -31.32 0.95
C SER A 386 -22.79 -32.75 1.33
N GLU A 387 -21.52 -32.99 1.62
CA GLU A 387 -21.02 -34.31 2.02
C GLU A 387 -21.39 -34.70 3.46
N SER A 388 -21.50 -33.71 4.35
CA SER A 388 -21.99 -33.95 5.71
C SER A 388 -23.49 -34.27 5.70
N VAL A 389 -24.26 -33.59 4.85
CA VAL A 389 -25.72 -33.80 4.71
C VAL A 389 -26.03 -35.24 4.34
N SER A 390 -25.34 -35.77 3.32
CA SER A 390 -25.55 -37.15 2.88
C SER A 390 -25.21 -38.16 4.00
N SER A 391 -24.09 -37.95 4.69
CA SER A 391 -23.65 -38.84 5.78
C SER A 391 -24.57 -38.80 7.00
N VAL A 392 -25.11 -37.61 7.33
CA VAL A 392 -26.07 -37.44 8.44
C VAL A 392 -27.42 -38.08 8.10
N ILE A 393 -27.90 -37.97 6.85
CA ILE A 393 -29.13 -38.63 6.41
C ILE A 393 -28.99 -40.15 6.53
N THR A 394 -27.91 -40.73 6.02
CA THR A 394 -27.67 -42.18 6.11
C THR A 394 -27.70 -42.67 7.56
N ILE A 395 -27.02 -41.97 8.47
CA ILE A 395 -26.99 -42.36 9.89
C ILE A 395 -28.37 -42.18 10.56
N TYR A 396 -29.13 -41.16 10.19
CA TYR A 396 -30.49 -40.97 10.68
C TYR A 396 -31.44 -42.09 10.22
N GLU A 397 -31.34 -42.51 8.96
CA GLU A 397 -32.11 -43.64 8.40
C GLU A 397 -31.71 -45.00 9.02
N GLU A 398 -30.41 -45.21 9.30
CA GLU A 398 -29.91 -46.39 10.03
C GLU A 398 -30.38 -46.43 11.50
N GLN A 399 -30.48 -45.28 12.17
CA GLN A 399 -31.04 -45.20 13.52
C GLN A 399 -32.54 -45.48 13.58
N LEU A 400 -33.31 -45.02 12.58
CA LEU A 400 -34.74 -45.31 12.48
C LEU A 400 -35.00 -46.81 12.25
N SER A 401 -34.28 -47.43 11.31
CA SER A 401 -34.42 -48.86 11.00
C SER A 401 -33.95 -49.81 12.11
N SER A 402 -33.01 -49.40 12.97
CA SER A 402 -32.61 -50.16 14.16
C SER A 402 -33.57 -50.01 15.35
N SER A 403 -34.35 -48.92 15.41
CA SER A 403 -35.42 -48.74 16.41
C SER A 403 -36.69 -49.56 16.12
N ASP A 404 -36.97 -49.85 14.84
CA ASP A 404 -38.09 -50.69 14.41
C ASP A 404 -37.83 -52.20 14.57
N SER A 405 -36.57 -52.62 14.68
CA SER A 405 -36.16 -54.03 14.86
C SER A 405 -35.93 -54.45 16.32
N SER A 406 -36.03 -53.51 17.27
CA SER A 406 -35.93 -53.76 18.72
C SER A 406 -37.29 -53.71 19.44
N THR A 407 -38.38 -53.53 18.69
CA THR A 407 -39.77 -53.53 19.18
C THR A 407 -40.61 -54.72 18.70
N SER A 408 -39.98 -55.77 18.17
CA SER A 408 -40.63 -57.03 17.77
C SER A 408 -40.32 -58.18 18.71
#